data_AF-C3J8E0-F1
#
_entry.id   AF-C3J8E0-F1
#
_cell.length_a   1.000
_cell.length_b   1.000
_cell.length_c   1.000
_cell.angle_alpha   90.00
_cell.angle_beta   90.00
_cell.angle_gamma   90.00
#
_symmetry.space_group_name_H-M   'P 1'
#
loop_
_entity.id
_entity.type
_entity.pdbx_description
1 polymer ?
#
loop_
_entity_poly.entity_id
_entity_poly.type
_entity_poly.pdbx_seq_one_letter_code
_entity_poly.pdbx_strand_id
1 'polypeptide(L)'
;MRRERTNEVSITPKGAIDIRVSYCSNIRTDETGATTYRYRFQSGDFYLIGEESTWGNRLAAEWERTSINYLSGQKEVTSGDLITRRNLKTKQVKIKKEPLRLLGSFQM
;
A
#
# COMPACT_ATOMS: atom_id res chain seq x y z
N MET A 1 -16.72 10.19 -15.98
CA MET A 1 -16.81 9.50 -14.68
C MET A 1 -15.76 10.13 -13.75
N ARG A 2 -16.16 10.85 -12.70
CA ARG A 2 -15.22 11.58 -11.83
C ARG A 2 -14.64 10.60 -10.80
N ARG A 3 -13.33 10.37 -10.84
CA ARG A 3 -12.60 9.59 -9.83
C ARG A 3 -12.08 10.57 -8.79
N GLU A 4 -12.33 10.30 -7.52
CA GLU A 4 -11.78 11.11 -6.43
C GLU A 4 -10.44 10.51 -6.00
N ARG A 5 -9.39 11.33 -6.04
CA ARG A 5 -8.06 10.98 -5.55
C ARG A 5 -7.75 11.87 -4.35
N THR A 6 -7.38 11.24 -3.25
CA THR A 6 -6.90 11.94 -2.05
C THR A 6 -5.45 11.54 -1.80
N ASN A 7 -4.60 12.53 -1.53
CA ASN A 7 -3.20 12.32 -1.18
C ASN A 7 -2.95 12.85 0.23
N GLU A 8 -2.37 12.03 1.09
CA GLU A 8 -2.05 12.36 2.47
C GLU A 8 -0.56 12.12 2.73
N VAL A 9 0.08 13.01 3.48
CA VAL A 9 1.47 12.85 3.92
C VAL A 9 1.47 12.94 5.44
N SER A 10 2.12 11.98 6.10
CA SER A 10 2.25 11.95 7.56
C SER A 10 3.63 11.46 7.99
N ILE A 11 4.00 11.76 9.24
CA ILE A 11 5.23 11.28 9.85
C ILE A 11 4.86 10.27 10.93
N THR A 12 5.39 9.06 10.83
CA THR A 12 5.20 8.00 11.82
C THR A 12 5.92 8.34 13.14
N PRO A 13 5.54 7.74 14.27
CA PRO A 13 6.26 7.93 15.55
C PRO A 13 7.75 7.56 15.50
N LYS A 14 8.15 6.73 14.52
CA LYS A 14 9.54 6.32 14.31
C LYS A 14 10.29 7.23 13.32
N GLY A 15 9.70 8.36 12.92
CA GLY A 15 10.32 9.34 12.03
C GLY A 15 10.34 8.96 10.54
N ALA A 16 9.64 7.90 10.13
CA ALA A 16 9.43 7.58 8.71
C ALA A 16 8.29 8.44 8.14
N ILE A 17 8.37 8.79 6.85
CA ILE A 17 7.32 9.49 6.11
C ILE A 17 6.41 8.47 5.44
N ASP A 18 5.11 8.59 5.67
CA ASP A 18 4.09 7.84 4.95
C ASP A 18 3.42 8.76 3.92
N ILE A 19 3.44 8.34 2.65
CA ILE A 19 2.73 8.98 1.54
C ILE A 19 1.60 8.05 1.14
N ARG A 20 0.37 8.45 1.41
CA ARG A 20 -0.82 7.68 1.08
C ARG A 20 -1.54 8.28 -0.11
N VAL A 21 -1.78 7.45 -1.11
CA VAL A 21 -2.57 7.79 -2.30
C VAL A 21 -3.81 6.91 -2.28
N SER A 22 -4.99 7.52 -2.16
CA SER A 22 -6.27 6.83 -2.13
C SER A 22 -7.07 7.14 -3.38
N TYR A 23 -7.80 6.13 -3.86
CA TYR A 23 -8.66 6.18 -5.02
C TYR A 23 -10.04 5.65 -4.66
N CYS A 24 -11.06 6.43 -4.98
CA CYS A 24 -12.44 5.98 -4.93
C CYS A 24 -13.06 6.22 -6.31
N SER A 25 -13.62 5.16 -6.89
CA SER A 25 -14.50 5.31 -8.05
C SER A 25 -15.94 5.54 -7.58
N ASN A 26 -16.73 6.27 -8.37
CA ASN A 26 -18.03 6.80 -7.96
C ASN A 26 -19.08 5.69 -7.71
N ILE A 27 -20.26 6.07 -7.19
CA ILE A 27 -21.43 5.23 -6.81
C ILE A 27 -21.79 4.02 -7.72
N ARG A 28 -21.29 3.94 -8.95
CA ARG A 28 -21.57 2.86 -9.91
C ARG A 28 -20.45 1.83 -10.08
N THR A 29 -19.24 2.12 -9.61
CA THR A 29 -18.12 1.18 -9.61
C THR A 29 -17.54 1.18 -8.21
N ASP A 30 -17.75 0.12 -7.46
CA ASP A 30 -17.36 0.02 -6.04
C ASP A 30 -15.89 -0.34 -5.83
N GLU A 31 -15.06 -0.12 -6.84
CA GLU A 31 -13.61 -0.29 -6.77
C GLU A 31 -13.03 0.87 -5.98
N THR A 32 -12.50 0.53 -4.81
CA THR A 32 -11.80 1.46 -3.92
C THR A 32 -10.45 0.87 -3.59
N GLY A 33 -9.45 1.73 -3.50
CA GLY A 33 -8.16 1.31 -3.01
C GLY A 33 -7.31 2.45 -2.49
N ALA A 34 -6.26 2.08 -1.79
CA ALA A 34 -5.24 3.00 -1.35
C ALA A 34 -3.90 2.30 -1.33
N THR A 35 -2.84 3.05 -1.60
CA THR A 35 -1.46 2.63 -1.38
C THR A 35 -0.77 3.64 -0.48
N THR A 36 -0.18 3.15 0.59
CA THR A 36 0.70 3.88 1.50
C THR A 36 2.14 3.46 1.24
N TYR A 37 2.96 4.38 0.78
CA TYR A 37 4.39 4.20 0.64
C TYR A 37 5.10 4.75 1.87
N ARG A 38 5.98 3.96 2.49
CA ARG A 38 6.73 4.33 3.68
C ARG A 38 8.19 4.57 3.35
N TYR A 39 8.67 5.76 3.65
CA TYR A 39 10.03 6.22 3.39
C TYR A 39 10.78 6.51 4.69
N ARG A 40 12.07 6.17 4.71
CA ARG A 40 12.97 6.54 5.81
C ARG A 40 14.07 7.44 5.28
N PHE A 41 14.31 8.55 5.98
CA PHE A 41 15.48 9.38 5.75
C PHE A 41 16.73 8.69 6.27
N GLN A 42 17.74 8.52 5.41
CA GLN A 42 19.06 8.01 5.78
C GLN A 42 20.08 8.53 4.76
N SER A 43 21.31 8.81 5.18
CA SER A 43 22.39 9.20 4.26
C SER A 43 22.09 10.37 3.31
N GLY A 44 21.25 11.33 3.73
CA GLY A 44 20.89 12.51 2.93
C GLY A 44 19.65 12.34 2.05
N ASP A 45 19.04 11.15 2.01
CA ASP A 45 17.97 10.82 1.07
C ASP A 45 16.80 10.04 1.72
N PHE A 46 15.64 10.04 1.05
CA PHE A 46 14.46 9.25 1.44
C PHE A 46 14.38 7.94 0.66
N TYR A 47 14.47 6.83 1.38
CA TYR A 47 14.43 5.49 0.81
C TYR A 47 13.11 4.78 1.11
N LEU A 48 12.52 4.15 0.10
CA LEU A 48 11.31 3.33 0.22
C LEU A 48 11.64 2.08 1.03
N ILE A 49 11.07 1.96 2.23
CA ILE A 49 11.29 0.83 3.14
C ILE A 49 10.08 -0.09 3.26
N GLY A 50 8.89 0.38 2.89
CA GLY A 50 7.70 -0.45 2.85
C GLY A 50 6.58 0.12 1.99
N GLU A 51 5.64 -0.73 1.66
CA GLU A 51 4.44 -0.42 0.91
C GLU A 51 3.26 -1.18 1.50
N GLU A 52 2.13 -0.51 1.72
CA GLU A 52 0.87 -1.16 2.04
C GLU A 52 -0.18 -0.73 1.02
N SER A 53 -0.69 -1.66 0.23
CA SER A 53 -1.80 -1.42 -0.69
C SER A 53 -3.02 -2.20 -0.26
N THR A 54 -4.19 -1.63 -0.51
CA THR A 54 -5.48 -2.30 -0.35
C THR A 54 -6.34 -1.94 -1.54
N TRP A 55 -6.92 -2.94 -2.18
CA TRP A 55 -7.82 -2.79 -3.32
C TRP A 55 -8.99 -3.74 -3.14
N GLY A 56 -10.18 -3.33 -3.53
CA GLY A 56 -11.32 -4.22 -3.45
C GLY A 56 -12.58 -3.61 -4.00
N ASN A 57 -13.59 -4.48 -4.12
CA ASN A 57 -14.93 -4.12 -4.50
C ASN A 57 -15.83 -4.19 -3.25
N ARG A 58 -16.38 -3.05 -2.86
CA ARG A 58 -17.23 -2.96 -1.67
C ARG A 58 -18.51 -3.79 -1.77
N LEU A 59 -19.14 -3.89 -2.95
CA LEU A 59 -20.38 -4.66 -3.13
C LEU A 59 -20.13 -6.17 -3.12
N ALA A 60 -19.03 -6.61 -3.72
CA ALA A 60 -18.67 -8.02 -3.73
C ALA A 60 -18.11 -8.52 -2.39
N ALA A 61 -17.80 -7.61 -1.46
CA ALA A 61 -17.08 -7.91 -0.22
C ALA A 61 -15.73 -8.62 -0.48
N GLU A 62 -15.11 -8.34 -1.62
CA GLU A 62 -13.84 -8.92 -2.04
C GLU A 62 -12.76 -7.86 -2.00
N TRP A 63 -11.77 -8.09 -1.16
CA TRP A 63 -10.65 -7.19 -0.97
C TRP A 63 -9.34 -7.96 -0.98
N GLU A 64 -8.28 -7.27 -1.37
CA GLU A 64 -6.91 -7.71 -1.25
C GLU A 64 -6.09 -6.60 -0.59
N ARG A 65 -5.35 -6.97 0.45
CA ARG A 65 -4.32 -6.13 1.07
C ARG A 65 -2.97 -6.76 0.79
N THR A 66 -2.06 -5.96 0.24
CA THR A 66 -0.66 -6.33 0.09
C THR A 66 0.18 -5.47 1.04
N SER A 67 1.06 -6.10 1.82
CA SER A 67 2.06 -5.45 2.67
C SER A 67 3.44 -5.91 2.24
N ILE A 68 4.33 -4.97 1.95
CA ILE A 68 5.71 -5.25 1.53
C ILE A 68 6.66 -4.53 2.48
N ASN A 69 7.63 -5.28 2.99
CA ASN A 69 8.77 -4.77 3.73
C ASN A 69 10.04 -4.97 2.91
N TYR A 70 10.56 -3.90 2.32
CA TYR A 70 11.75 -3.96 1.48
C TYR A 70 13.03 -4.17 2.28
N LEU A 71 13.03 -3.84 3.58
CA LEU A 71 14.18 -4.10 4.47
C LEU A 71 14.34 -5.59 4.76
N SER A 72 13.24 -6.32 4.96
CA SER A 72 13.28 -7.77 5.21
C SER A 72 13.14 -8.60 3.93
N GLY A 73 12.64 -8.02 2.84
CA GLY A 73 12.29 -8.76 1.62
C GLY A 73 11.07 -9.65 1.82
N GLN A 74 10.13 -9.25 2.67
CA GLN A 74 8.89 -9.98 2.92
C GLN A 74 7.72 -9.26 2.28
N LYS A 75 6.86 -10.03 1.61
CA LYS A 75 5.56 -9.62 1.09
C LYS A 75 4.48 -10.49 1.72
N GLU A 76 3.43 -9.87 2.20
CA GLU A 76 2.22 -10.53 2.68
C GLU A 76 1.04 -10.07 1.82
N VAL A 77 0.24 -11.02 1.36
CA VAL A 77 -0.99 -10.75 0.61
C VAL A 77 -2.14 -11.40 1.37
N THR A 78 -3.12 -10.61 1.76
CA THR A 78 -4.34 -11.07 2.43
C THR A 78 -5.53 -10.75 1.55
N SER A 79 -6.29 -11.77 1.16
CA SER A 79 -7.49 -11.62 0.33
C SER A 79 -8.73 -12.13 1.07
N GLY A 80 -9.91 -11.55 0.79
CA GLY A 80 -11.19 -11.89 1.39
C GLY A 80 -12.00 -10.65 1.78
N ASP A 81 -13.00 -10.80 2.65
CA ASP A 81 -13.75 -9.64 3.15
C ASP A 81 -12.95 -8.98 4.28
N LEU A 82 -12.16 -7.96 3.95
CA LEU A 82 -11.38 -7.22 4.94
C LEU A 82 -12.24 -6.34 5.87
N ILE A 83 -13.47 -6.00 5.47
CA ILE A 83 -14.38 -5.16 6.27
C ILE A 83 -14.99 -6.00 7.39
N THR A 84 -15.57 -7.14 7.06
CA THR A 84 -16.19 -8.03 8.05
C THR A 84 -15.24 -9.10 8.59
N ARG A 85 -14.02 -9.16 8.06
CA ARG A 85 -12.96 -10.13 8.39
C ARG A 85 -13.37 -11.59 8.16
N ARG A 86 -14.10 -11.85 7.08
CA ARG A 86 -14.57 -13.19 6.72
C ARG A 86 -13.76 -13.77 5.56
N ASN A 87 -13.60 -15.10 5.60
CA ASN A 87 -12.93 -15.87 4.54
C ASN A 87 -11.52 -15.35 4.19
N LEU A 88 -10.82 -14.78 5.17
CA LEU A 88 -9.49 -14.22 4.97
C LEU A 88 -8.48 -15.32 4.68
N LYS A 89 -7.71 -15.14 3.62
CA LYS A 89 -6.58 -15.98 3.26
C LYS A 89 -5.34 -15.13 3.18
N THR A 90 -4.32 -15.47 3.97
CA THR A 90 -3.05 -14.76 3.98
C THR A 90 -1.96 -15.65 3.40
N LYS A 91 -1.18 -15.09 2.47
CA LYS A 91 0.00 -15.72 1.88
C LYS A 91 1.21 -14.84 2.13
N GLN A 92 2.25 -15.42 2.72
CA GLN A 92 3.56 -14.79 2.84
C GLN A 92 4.50 -15.27 1.75
N VAL A 93 5.23 -14.35 1.16
CA VAL A 93 6.17 -14.58 0.06
C VAL A 93 7.46 -13.82 0.36
N LYS A 94 8.61 -14.47 0.21
CA LYS A 94 9.89 -13.76 0.18
C LYS A 94 10.09 -13.17 -1.21
N ILE A 95 10.37 -11.88 -1.26
CA ILE A 95 10.74 -11.18 -2.49
C ILE A 95 12.27 -11.03 -2.54
N LYS A 96 12.81 -10.96 -3.76
CA LYS A 96 14.23 -10.68 -3.96
C LYS A 96 14.56 -9.33 -3.31
N LYS A 97 15.61 -9.30 -2.48
CA LYS A 97 16.08 -8.06 -1.87
C LYS A 97 16.87 -7.29 -2.93
N GLU A 98 16.40 -6.09 -3.23
CA GLU A 98 17.04 -5.14 -4.13
C GLU A 98 17.47 -3.90 -3.33
N PRO A 99 18.38 -3.07 -3.85
CA PRO A 99 18.66 -1.76 -3.27
C PRO A 99 17.37 -0.97 -3.06
N LEU A 100 17.28 -0.27 -1.93
CA LEU A 100 16.10 0.53 -1.61
C LEU A 100 15.96 1.66 -2.64
N ARG A 101 14.74 1.86 -3.12
CA ARG A 101 14.42 2.89 -4.11
C ARG A 101 14.35 4.26 -3.45
N LEU A 102 14.76 5.30 -4.17
CA LEU A 102 14.67 6.68 -3.71
C LEU A 102 13.26 7.22 -3.97
N LEU A 103 12.81 8.17 -3.14
CA LEU A 103 11.54 8.87 -3.36
C LEU A 103 11.48 9.57 -4.73
N GLY A 104 12.61 9.91 -5.36
CA GLY A 104 12.69 10.51 -6.70
C GLY A 104 12.91 9.54 -7.86
N SER A 105 13.12 8.25 -7.61
CA SER A 105 13.30 7.25 -8.68
C SER A 105 11.94 6.66 -9.07
N PHE A 106 11.18 7.40 -9.87
CA PHE A 106 9.94 6.89 -10.48
C PHE A 106 10.24 6.39 -11.89
N GLN A 107 10.24 5.07 -12.09
CA GLN A 107 9.93 4.54 -13.42
C GLN A 107 8.41 4.44 -13.49
N MET A 108 7.80 5.24 -14.39
CA MET A 108 6.42 5.04 -14.82
C MET A 108 6.31 3.77 -15.65
#